data_AF-A0AAJ4MXG0-F1
#
_entry.id   AF-A0AAJ4MXG0-F1
#
_cell.length_a   1.000
_cell.length_b   1.000
_cell.length_c   1.000
_cell.angle_alpha   90.00
_cell.angle_beta   90.00
_cell.angle_gamma   90.00
#
_symmetry.space_group_name_H-M   'P 1'
#
loop_
_entity.id
_entity.type
_entity.pdbx_description
1 polymer ?
#
loop_
_entity_poly.entity_id
_entity_poly.type
_entity_poly.pdbx_seq_one_letter_code
_entity_poly.pdbx_strand_id
1 'polypeptide(L)'
;MNDAANSPDIAGIRNAGLVLLHPFLPAMFQRLDLLATGGDGRPQLRGEHGAHAVHLLQYLVDGRSDAPEQQLLLNKLLCGLEPDFPAPPVDLGEEERALCEQVLAAVMRHWPAVGQTSPEGLRQVFLQREGRLQKGDGKCTLAVARNPFDVLLSRLPWNLAAIRHPWMPQPLLIDWPGA
;
A
#
# COMPACT_ATOMS: atom_id res chain seq x y z
N MET A 1 1.78 -9.45 39.39
CA MET A 1 2.67 -10.43 38.74
C MET A 1 2.63 -10.10 37.26
N ASN A 2 3.69 -9.44 36.76
CA ASN A 2 3.97 -9.03 35.38
C ASN A 2 2.80 -8.53 34.51
N ASP A 3 2.48 -7.23 34.62
CA ASP A 3 2.03 -6.47 33.45
C ASP A 3 3.25 -6.30 32.54
N ALA A 4 3.49 -7.29 31.68
CA ALA A 4 4.35 -7.09 30.53
C ALA A 4 3.62 -6.10 29.62
N ALA A 5 3.94 -4.81 29.78
CA ALA A 5 3.53 -3.78 28.85
C ALA A 5 3.90 -4.26 27.44
N ASN A 6 2.90 -4.66 26.67
CA ASN A 6 3.07 -5.11 25.31
C ASN A 6 3.43 -3.85 24.49
N SER A 7 4.72 -3.50 24.49
CA SER A 7 5.22 -2.38 23.71
C SER A 7 4.82 -2.61 22.25
N PRO A 8 4.16 -1.64 21.60
CA PRO A 8 3.74 -1.80 20.22
C PRO A 8 4.97 -2.06 19.33
N ASP A 9 4.85 -2.99 18.38
CA ASP A 9 5.87 -3.16 17.35
C ASP A 9 5.83 -1.94 16.44
N ILE A 10 6.92 -1.18 16.41
CA ILE A 10 7.04 0.05 15.63
C ILE A 10 8.05 -0.15 14.50
N ALA A 11 7.62 0.11 13.26
CA ALA A 11 8.49 0.06 12.09
C ALA A 11 8.41 1.38 11.30
N GLY A 12 9.57 1.94 10.94
CA GLY A 12 9.66 3.09 10.04
C GLY A 12 9.63 2.64 8.58
N ILE A 13 8.86 3.34 7.74
CA ILE A 13 8.73 3.07 6.31
C ILE A 13 8.88 4.36 5.49
N ARG A 14 9.14 4.24 4.19
CA ARG A 14 9.34 5.38 3.26
C ARG A 14 8.34 5.45 2.10
N ASN A 15 7.42 4.50 2.04
CA ASN A 15 6.39 4.40 1.02
C ASN A 15 4.98 4.53 1.61
N ALA A 16 4.84 5.25 2.73
CA ALA A 16 3.58 5.34 3.47
C ALA A 16 2.41 5.85 2.60
N GLY A 17 2.71 6.62 1.57
CA GLY A 17 1.73 7.16 0.64
C GLY A 17 1.08 6.16 -0.30
N LEU A 18 1.61 4.92 -0.38
CA LEU A 18 1.02 3.81 -1.12
C LEU A 18 -0.47 3.59 -0.76
N VAL A 19 -0.86 3.91 0.47
CA VAL A 19 -2.26 3.83 0.93
C VAL A 19 -3.22 4.68 0.09
N LEU A 20 -2.77 5.73 -0.59
CA LEU A 20 -3.62 6.52 -1.50
C LEU A 20 -4.15 5.70 -2.68
N LEU A 21 -3.46 4.62 -3.05
CA LEU A 21 -3.80 3.78 -4.20
C LEU A 21 -4.80 2.66 -3.86
N HIS A 22 -5.17 2.52 -2.58
CA HIS A 22 -6.02 1.41 -2.09
C HIS A 22 -7.29 1.14 -2.91
N PRO A 23 -8.05 2.15 -3.41
CA PRO A 23 -9.29 1.87 -4.13
C PRO A 23 -9.07 1.15 -5.46
N PHE A 24 -7.86 1.26 -6.02
CA PHE A 24 -7.51 0.71 -7.33
C PHE A 24 -6.94 -0.71 -7.24
N LEU A 25 -6.47 -1.12 -6.05
CA LEU A 25 -5.80 -2.42 -5.86
C LEU A 25 -6.69 -3.63 -6.17
N PRO A 26 -7.99 -3.68 -5.78
CA PRO A 26 -8.85 -4.81 -6.10
C PRO A 26 -8.98 -5.06 -7.60
N ALA A 27 -9.23 -4.01 -8.38
CA ALA A 27 -9.36 -4.13 -9.83
C ALA A 27 -8.03 -4.51 -10.49
N MET A 28 -6.91 -3.97 -10.01
CA MET A 28 -5.57 -4.33 -10.50
C MET A 28 -5.26 -5.81 -10.26
N PHE A 29 -5.44 -6.30 -9.03
CA PHE A 29 -5.16 -7.69 -8.69
C PHE A 29 -6.10 -8.68 -9.39
N GLN A 30 -7.36 -8.31 -9.59
CA GLN A 30 -8.30 -9.12 -10.36
C GLN A 30 -7.89 -9.20 -11.84
N ARG A 31 -7.44 -8.09 -12.44
CA ARG A 31 -7.02 -8.06 -13.84
C ARG A 31 -5.76 -8.88 -14.10
N LEU A 32 -4.89 -9.00 -13.10
CA LEU A 32 -3.67 -9.81 -13.15
C LEU A 32 -3.88 -11.26 -12.65
N ASP A 33 -5.12 -11.64 -12.32
CA ASP A 33 -5.47 -12.98 -11.82
C ASP A 33 -4.65 -13.44 -10.60
N LEU A 34 -4.27 -12.50 -9.73
CA LEU A 34 -3.41 -12.80 -8.57
C LEU A 34 -4.18 -13.40 -7.38
N LEU A 35 -5.50 -13.19 -7.35
CA LEU A 35 -6.35 -13.53 -6.21
C LEU A 35 -6.82 -14.99 -6.31
N ALA A 36 -6.32 -15.84 -5.40
CA ALA A 36 -6.82 -17.20 -5.23
C ALA A 36 -8.02 -17.23 -4.27
N THR A 37 -8.85 -18.28 -4.34
CA THR A 37 -9.89 -18.52 -3.32
C THR A 37 -9.29 -19.24 -2.12
N GLY A 38 -9.34 -18.61 -0.94
CA GLY A 38 -8.90 -19.19 0.33
C GLY A 38 -9.83 -20.28 0.85
N GLY A 39 -9.36 -21.04 1.85
CA GLY A 39 -10.15 -22.11 2.47
C GLY A 39 -11.42 -21.64 3.19
N ASP A 40 -11.50 -20.34 3.49
CA ASP A 40 -12.67 -19.65 4.05
C ASP A 40 -13.58 -19.04 2.97
N GLY A 41 -13.30 -19.30 1.68
CA GLY A 41 -14.03 -18.76 0.54
C GLY A 41 -13.72 -17.30 0.21
N ARG A 42 -12.79 -16.66 0.92
CA ARG A 42 -12.39 -15.27 0.67
C ARG A 42 -11.24 -15.20 -0.34
N PRO A 43 -11.12 -14.14 -1.14
CA PRO A 43 -9.95 -13.95 -1.99
C PRO A 43 -8.69 -13.80 -1.13
N GLN A 44 -7.56 -14.36 -1.58
CA GLN A 44 -6.29 -14.32 -0.88
C GLN A 44 -5.11 -14.24 -1.86
N LEU A 45 -4.08 -13.50 -1.46
CA LEU A 45 -2.76 -13.50 -2.09
C LEU A 45 -1.87 -14.49 -1.35
N ARG A 46 -1.21 -15.40 -2.08
CA ARG A 46 -0.38 -16.47 -1.49
C ARG A 46 0.76 -16.84 -2.44
N GLY A 47 1.81 -17.44 -1.90
CA GLY A 47 2.93 -17.94 -2.69
C GLY A 47 3.51 -16.90 -3.64
N GLU A 48 3.80 -17.30 -4.87
CA GLU A 48 4.39 -16.44 -5.90
C GLU A 48 3.50 -15.23 -6.24
N HIS A 49 2.17 -15.39 -6.33
CA HIS A 49 1.26 -14.27 -6.56
C HIS A 49 1.30 -13.23 -5.43
N GLY A 50 1.53 -13.67 -4.19
CA GLY A 50 1.71 -12.78 -3.04
C GLY A 50 2.98 -11.93 -3.15
N ALA A 51 4.11 -12.58 -3.49
CA ALA A 51 5.36 -11.86 -3.74
C ALA A 51 5.23 -10.90 -4.93
N HIS A 52 4.54 -11.34 -5.99
CA HIS A 52 4.29 -10.54 -7.19
C HIS A 52 3.46 -9.28 -6.89
N ALA A 53 2.35 -9.44 -6.16
CA ALA A 53 1.52 -8.33 -5.72
C ALA A 53 2.32 -7.31 -4.89
N VAL A 54 3.17 -7.77 -3.98
CA VAL A 54 4.04 -6.91 -3.16
C VAL A 54 4.95 -6.03 -4.03
N HIS A 55 5.56 -6.60 -5.07
CA HIS A 55 6.47 -5.88 -5.96
C HIS A 55 5.73 -4.99 -6.98
N LEU A 56 4.53 -5.36 -7.41
CA LEU A 56 3.65 -4.46 -8.18
C LEU A 56 3.30 -3.21 -7.37
N LEU A 57 2.95 -3.37 -6.09
CA LEU A 57 2.72 -2.22 -5.20
C LEU A 57 3.96 -1.35 -5.03
N GLN A 58 5.16 -1.95 -5.01
CA GLN A 58 6.39 -1.18 -4.93
C GLN A 58 6.67 -0.42 -6.22
N TYR A 59 6.44 -1.05 -7.37
CA TYR A 59 6.59 -0.41 -8.67
C TYR A 59 5.67 0.81 -8.84
N LEU A 60 4.46 0.77 -8.26
CA LEU A 60 3.59 1.95 -8.21
C LEU A 60 4.26 3.13 -7.47
N VAL A 61 5.03 2.87 -6.42
CA VAL A 61 5.65 3.90 -5.55
C VAL A 61 6.87 4.54 -6.18
N ASP A 62 7.76 3.77 -6.79
CA ASP A 62 9.07 4.27 -7.23
C ASP A 62 9.51 3.78 -8.62
N GLY A 63 8.66 3.05 -9.34
CA GLY A 63 8.97 2.51 -10.66
C GLY A 63 10.01 1.39 -10.66
N ARG A 64 10.36 0.84 -9.49
CA ARG A 64 11.33 -0.23 -9.33
C ARG A 64 10.67 -1.51 -8.78
N SER A 65 11.31 -2.65 -9.03
CA SER A 65 10.83 -3.99 -8.63
C SER A 65 11.86 -4.76 -7.79
N ASP A 66 12.96 -4.10 -7.41
CA ASP A 66 14.10 -4.67 -6.70
C ASP A 66 14.28 -4.03 -5.30
N ALA A 67 13.22 -3.44 -4.75
CA ALA A 67 13.33 -2.80 -3.45
C ALA A 67 13.70 -3.82 -2.37
N PRO A 68 14.60 -3.45 -1.43
CA PRO A 68 14.93 -4.32 -0.30
C PRO A 68 13.69 -4.72 0.48
N GLU A 69 13.62 -5.97 0.92
CA GLU A 69 12.45 -6.53 1.59
C GLU A 69 12.01 -5.73 2.84
N GLN A 70 12.98 -5.09 3.51
CA GLN A 70 12.76 -4.19 4.64
C GLN A 70 11.86 -2.99 4.32
N GLN A 71 11.78 -2.61 3.04
CA GLN A 71 10.94 -1.50 2.55
C GLN A 71 9.53 -1.96 2.16
N LEU A 72 9.29 -3.27 2.08
CA LEU A 72 8.05 -3.87 1.57
C LEU A 72 7.00 -4.14 2.66
N LEU A 73 7.22 -3.67 3.89
CA LEU A 73 6.35 -3.98 5.02
C LEU A 73 4.89 -3.51 4.78
N LEU A 74 4.70 -2.27 4.31
CA LEU A 74 3.36 -1.76 3.99
C LEU A 74 2.73 -2.54 2.83
N ASN A 75 3.51 -2.91 1.82
CA ASN A 75 3.06 -3.68 0.67
C ASN A 75 2.51 -5.03 1.12
N LYS A 76 3.26 -5.75 1.97
CA LYS A 76 2.83 -7.04 2.56
C LYS A 76 1.50 -6.89 3.32
N LEU A 77 1.39 -5.85 4.15
CA LEU A 77 0.16 -5.58 4.91
C LEU A 77 -1.06 -5.31 4.00
N LEU A 78 -0.90 -4.49 2.96
CA LEU A 78 -1.97 -4.21 2.00
C LEU A 78 -2.34 -5.44 1.16
N CYS A 79 -1.39 -6.35 0.93
CA CYS A 79 -1.62 -7.66 0.32
C CYS A 79 -2.23 -8.69 1.29
N GLY A 80 -2.44 -8.36 2.57
CA GLY A 80 -2.96 -9.29 3.57
C GLY A 80 -1.96 -10.38 3.99
N LEU A 81 -0.67 -10.14 3.75
CA LEU A 81 0.43 -11.04 4.06
C LEU A 81 1.07 -10.68 5.41
N GLU A 82 1.63 -11.68 6.08
CA GLU A 82 2.38 -11.47 7.32
C GLU A 82 3.70 -10.70 7.07
N PRO A 83 4.23 -9.94 8.06
CA PRO A 83 5.46 -9.19 7.91
C PRO A 83 6.69 -10.03 7.48
N ASP A 84 6.76 -11.27 7.94
CA ASP A 84 7.82 -12.24 7.66
C ASP A 84 7.58 -13.05 6.38
N PHE A 85 6.48 -12.81 5.66
CA PHE A 85 6.20 -13.46 4.39
C PHE A 85 7.34 -13.22 3.39
N PRO A 86 7.93 -14.26 2.78
CA PRO A 86 9.05 -14.09 1.87
C PRO A 86 8.59 -13.45 0.56
N ALA A 87 9.17 -12.32 0.21
CA ALA A 87 8.89 -11.59 -1.04
C ALA A 87 10.16 -11.45 -1.89
N PRO A 88 10.68 -12.55 -2.47
CA PRO A 88 11.86 -12.47 -3.34
C PRO A 88 11.57 -11.53 -4.52
N PRO A 89 12.59 -10.84 -5.07
CA PRO A 89 12.44 -10.02 -6.27
C PRO A 89 11.78 -10.80 -7.40
N VAL A 90 10.89 -10.15 -8.14
CA VAL A 90 10.22 -10.70 -9.31
C VAL A 90 10.48 -9.82 -10.52
N ASP A 91 10.61 -10.44 -11.68
CA ASP A 91 10.71 -9.69 -12.94
C ASP A 91 9.30 -9.27 -13.38
N LEU A 92 8.99 -7.98 -13.22
CA LEU A 92 7.73 -7.43 -13.73
C LEU A 92 7.78 -7.31 -15.26
N GLY A 93 6.82 -7.93 -15.93
CA GLY A 93 6.67 -7.89 -17.38
C GLY A 93 6.22 -6.52 -17.89
N GLU A 94 6.34 -6.28 -19.20
CA GLU A 94 5.94 -5.00 -19.82
C GLU A 94 4.45 -4.69 -19.63
N GLU A 95 3.58 -5.69 -19.75
CA GLU A 95 2.13 -5.54 -19.58
C GLU A 95 1.76 -5.12 -18.14
N GLU A 96 2.47 -5.67 -17.16
CA GLU A 96 2.26 -5.39 -15.74
C GLU A 96 2.72 -3.97 -15.38
N ARG A 97 3.88 -3.57 -15.89
CA ARG A 97 4.38 -2.20 -15.77
C ARG A 97 3.42 -1.22 -16.43
N ALA A 98 2.93 -1.54 -17.63
CA ALA A 98 1.93 -0.72 -18.33
C ALA A 98 0.62 -0.62 -17.54
N LEU A 99 0.20 -1.69 -16.86
CA LEU A 99 -0.97 -1.65 -15.98
C LEU A 99 -0.73 -0.74 -14.76
N CYS A 100 0.46 -0.77 -14.16
CA CYS A 100 0.81 0.12 -13.06
C CYS A 100 0.74 1.60 -13.48
N GLU A 101 1.27 1.92 -14.68
CA GLU A 101 1.17 3.28 -15.23
C GLU A 101 -0.30 3.68 -15.50
N GLN A 102 -1.16 2.74 -15.92
CA GLN A 102 -2.60 2.97 -16.04
C GLN A 102 -3.26 3.27 -14.69
N VAL A 103 -2.85 2.59 -13.61
CA VAL A 103 -3.34 2.86 -12.25
C VAL A 103 -2.95 4.27 -11.81
N LEU A 104 -1.69 4.67 -11.99
CA LEU A 104 -1.24 6.03 -11.65
C LEU A 104 -2.02 7.09 -12.46
N ALA A 105 -2.21 6.86 -13.77
CA ALA A 105 -3.03 7.72 -14.61
C ALA A 105 -4.50 7.79 -14.15
N ALA A 106 -5.07 6.68 -13.68
CA ALA A 106 -6.41 6.65 -13.13
C ALA A 106 -6.52 7.45 -11.83
N VAL A 107 -5.54 7.35 -10.93
CA VAL A 107 -5.50 8.10 -9.67
C VAL A 107 -5.50 9.60 -9.94
N MET A 108 -4.62 10.08 -10.82
CA MET A 108 -4.55 11.51 -11.17
C MET A 108 -5.84 12.02 -11.82
N ARG A 109 -6.50 11.20 -12.64
CA ARG A 109 -7.78 11.54 -13.27
C ARG A 109 -8.91 11.65 -12.25
N HIS A 110 -8.96 10.75 -11.27
CA HIS A 110 -9.99 10.75 -10.24
C HIS A 110 -9.72 11.77 -9.13
N TRP A 111 -8.47 12.22 -8.96
CA TRP A 111 -8.10 13.27 -8.00
C TRP A 111 -7.66 14.57 -8.70
N PRO A 112 -8.57 15.33 -9.35
CA PRO A 112 -8.22 16.55 -10.10
C PRO A 112 -7.44 17.61 -9.31
N ALA A 113 -7.47 17.56 -7.97
CA ALA A 113 -6.73 18.48 -7.12
C ALA A 113 -5.20 18.39 -7.27
N VAL A 114 -4.66 17.26 -7.75
CA VAL A 114 -3.23 17.16 -8.08
C VAL A 114 -2.87 17.83 -9.41
N GLY A 115 -3.85 18.35 -10.15
CA GLY A 115 -3.64 19.16 -11.36
C GLY A 115 -2.86 18.43 -12.45
N GLN A 116 -1.87 19.11 -13.03
CA GLN A 116 -1.03 18.60 -14.13
C GLN A 116 0.20 17.82 -13.63
N THR A 117 0.08 17.15 -12.49
CA THR A 117 1.15 16.32 -11.93
C THR A 117 1.46 15.15 -12.87
N SER A 118 2.74 14.83 -13.06
CA SER A 118 3.17 13.63 -13.80
C SER A 118 3.13 12.39 -12.90
N PRO A 119 3.14 11.15 -13.44
CA PRO A 119 3.26 9.94 -12.62
C PRO A 119 4.46 9.99 -11.65
N GLU A 120 5.60 10.49 -12.11
CA GLU A 120 6.80 10.65 -11.28
C GLU A 120 6.60 11.72 -10.20
N GLY A 121 5.92 12.83 -10.51
CA GLY A 121 5.56 13.83 -9.51
C GLY A 121 4.61 13.27 -8.45
N LEU A 122 3.63 12.45 -8.85
CA LEU A 122 2.73 11.76 -7.92
C LEU A 122 3.51 10.83 -6.98
N ARG A 123 4.45 10.04 -7.54
CA ARG A 123 5.34 9.17 -6.78
C ARG A 123 6.12 9.93 -5.73
N GLN A 124 6.86 10.96 -6.13
CA GLN A 124 7.76 11.71 -5.26
C GLN A 124 7.01 12.51 -4.19
N VAL A 125 5.90 13.16 -4.56
CA VAL A 125 5.19 14.06 -3.66
C VAL A 125 4.27 13.28 -2.72
N PHE A 126 3.56 12.28 -3.22
CA PHE A 126 2.45 11.66 -2.49
C PHE A 126 2.65 10.20 -2.13
N LEU A 127 3.44 9.41 -2.86
CA LEU A 127 3.61 7.97 -2.57
C LEU A 127 4.85 7.69 -1.71
N GLN A 128 5.96 8.37 -2.00
CA GLN A 128 7.23 8.27 -1.27
C GLN A 128 7.22 9.15 -0.01
N ARG A 129 6.38 8.75 0.93
CA ARG A 129 6.19 9.45 2.22
C ARG A 129 6.81 8.64 3.34
N GLU A 130 7.53 9.33 4.22
CA GLU A 130 7.92 8.74 5.49
C GLU A 130 6.68 8.44 6.34
N GLY A 131 6.71 7.31 7.03
CA GLY A 131 5.65 6.94 7.94
C GLY A 131 6.11 5.93 8.98
N ARG A 132 5.19 5.64 9.90
CA ARG A 132 5.42 4.73 11.01
C ARG A 132 4.25 3.78 11.11
N LEU A 133 4.51 2.50 10.92
CA LEU A 133 3.57 1.44 11.22
C LEU A 133 3.67 1.07 12.70
N GLN A 134 2.53 0.89 13.34
CA GLN A 134 2.45 0.40 14.71
C GLN A 134 1.45 -0.76 14.77
N LYS A 135 1.87 -1.87 15.35
CA LYS A 135 1.00 -3.01 15.66
C LYS A 135 0.96 -3.19 17.18
N GLY A 136 -0.22 -3.05 17.76
CA GLY A 136 -0.43 -3.10 19.21
C GLY A 136 -1.91 -3.09 19.55
N ASP A 137 -2.28 -3.68 20.69
CA ASP A 137 -3.67 -3.73 21.19
C ASP A 137 -4.70 -4.24 20.16
N GLY A 138 -4.30 -5.21 19.32
CA GLY A 138 -5.14 -5.76 18.26
C GLY A 138 -5.45 -4.78 17.12
N LYS A 139 -4.71 -3.67 17.02
CA LYS A 139 -4.84 -2.64 15.98
C LYS A 139 -3.56 -2.54 15.17
N CYS A 140 -3.73 -2.18 13.90
CA CYS A 140 -2.64 -1.79 13.02
C CYS A 140 -2.88 -0.35 12.56
N THR A 141 -1.94 0.54 12.86
CA THR A 141 -2.02 1.96 12.50
C THR A 141 -0.83 2.35 11.62
N LEU A 142 -1.07 3.28 10.70
CA LEU A 142 -0.06 3.96 9.91
C LEU A 142 -0.13 5.46 10.19
N ALA A 143 0.91 6.02 10.81
CA ALA A 143 1.09 7.46 10.91
C ALA A 143 1.95 7.97 9.74
N VAL A 144 1.47 8.95 8.98
CA VAL A 144 2.20 9.52 7.84
C VAL A 144 2.81 10.87 8.21
N ALA A 145 4.08 11.08 7.86
CA ALA A 145 4.76 12.34 8.09
C ALA A 145 4.06 13.47 7.33
N ARG A 146 3.97 14.66 7.95
CA ARG A 146 3.35 15.84 7.34
C ARG A 146 4.19 16.38 6.18
N ASN A 147 3.51 16.97 5.20
CA ASN A 147 4.11 17.75 4.11
C ASN A 147 3.15 18.88 3.67
N PRO A 148 3.68 20.03 3.22
CA PRO A 148 2.85 21.12 2.70
C PRO A 148 1.81 20.73 1.63
N PHE A 149 2.11 19.75 0.78
CA PHE A 149 1.20 19.26 -0.25
C PHE A 149 0.00 18.46 0.29
N ASP A 150 0.01 18.06 1.57
CA ASP A 150 -1.07 17.30 2.21
C ASP A 150 -2.39 18.09 2.24
N VAL A 151 -2.37 19.42 2.06
CA VAL A 151 -3.59 20.24 1.93
C VAL A 151 -4.50 19.74 0.80
N LEU A 152 -3.94 19.09 -0.23
CA LEU A 152 -4.69 18.54 -1.35
C LEU A 152 -5.49 17.27 -0.99
N LEU A 153 -5.17 16.60 0.12
CA LEU A 153 -5.88 15.41 0.61
C LEU A 153 -7.31 15.74 1.04
N SER A 154 -7.58 16.98 1.45
CA SER A 154 -8.95 17.46 1.72
C SER A 154 -9.89 17.39 0.51
N ARG A 155 -9.34 17.20 -0.69
CA ARG A 155 -10.07 17.06 -1.96
C ARG A 155 -9.96 15.65 -2.55
N LEU A 156 -9.48 14.68 -1.76
CA LEU A 156 -9.44 13.29 -2.17
C LEU A 156 -10.88 12.76 -2.28
N PRO A 157 -11.26 12.11 -3.39
CA PRO A 157 -12.65 11.71 -3.61
C PRO A 157 -13.00 10.36 -2.94
N TRP A 158 -12.05 9.73 -2.24
CA TRP A 158 -12.24 8.47 -1.52
C TRP A 158 -11.76 8.59 -0.07
N ASN A 159 -12.31 7.73 0.79
CA ASN A 159 -11.95 7.69 2.21
C ASN A 159 -10.53 7.13 2.40
N LEU A 160 -9.74 7.78 3.26
CA LEU A 160 -8.40 7.34 3.64
C LEU A 160 -8.26 7.00 5.12
N ALA A 161 -9.33 7.04 5.93
CA ALA A 161 -9.23 6.83 7.38
C ALA A 161 -8.92 5.36 7.75
N ALA A 162 -9.42 4.41 6.97
CA ALA A 162 -9.15 3.00 7.17
C ALA A 162 -9.20 2.20 5.86
N ILE A 163 -8.29 1.24 5.71
CA ILE A 163 -8.26 0.29 4.59
C ILE A 163 -8.57 -1.10 5.10
N ARG A 164 -9.53 -1.77 4.47
CA ARG A 164 -9.82 -3.18 4.71
C ARG A 164 -10.26 -3.87 3.43
N HIS A 165 -9.31 -4.47 2.72
CA HIS A 165 -9.62 -5.31 1.58
C HIS A 165 -10.12 -6.70 2.01
N PRO A 166 -10.86 -7.42 1.15
CA PRO A 166 -11.42 -8.74 1.49
C PRO A 166 -10.38 -9.81 1.85
N TRP A 167 -9.13 -9.67 1.37
CA TRP A 167 -8.00 -10.54 1.67
C TRP A 167 -7.20 -10.13 2.91
N MET A 168 -7.49 -8.98 3.52
CA MET A 168 -6.76 -8.52 4.71
C MET A 168 -7.34 -9.13 5.99
N PRO A 169 -6.50 -9.64 6.92
CA PRO A 169 -6.97 -10.22 8.17
C PRO A 169 -7.58 -9.19 9.13
N GLN A 170 -7.07 -7.94 9.09
CA GLN A 170 -7.52 -6.83 9.93
C GLN A 170 -7.43 -5.50 9.15
N PRO A 171 -8.19 -4.46 9.53
CA PRO A 171 -8.06 -3.14 8.92
C PRO A 171 -6.71 -2.48 9.26
N LEU A 172 -6.20 -1.69 8.32
CA LEU A 172 -5.15 -0.70 8.55
C LEU A 172 -5.81 0.65 8.82
N LEU A 173 -5.62 1.21 10.00
CA LEU A 173 -6.08 2.56 10.35
C LEU A 173 -5.02 3.57 9.97
N ILE A 174 -5.41 4.68 9.35
CA ILE A 174 -4.45 5.66 8.84
C ILE A 174 -4.64 6.97 9.59
N ASP A 175 -3.53 7.45 10.15
CA ASP A 175 -3.39 8.80 10.67
C ASP A 175 -2.54 9.60 9.69
N TRP A 176 -3.23 10.28 8.76
CA TRP A 176 -2.62 11.19 7.81
C TRP A 176 -3.20 12.60 8.02
N PRO A 177 -2.39 13.54 8.53
CA PRO A 177 -2.86 14.91 8.72
C PRO A 177 -3.35 15.53 7.41
N GLY A 178 -4.62 15.91 7.35
CA GLY A 178 -5.24 16.55 6.19
C GLY A 178 -6.09 15.63 5.31
N ALA A 179 -6.11 14.32 5.59
CA ALA A 179 -7.04 13.36 5.00
C ALA A 179 -8.39 13.29 5.74
#